data_AF-A0A7X7KHY1-F1
#
_entry.id   AF-A0A7X7KHY1-F1
#
_cell.length_a   1.000
_cell.length_b   1.000
_cell.length_c   1.000
_cell.angle_alpha   90.00
_cell.angle_beta   90.00
_cell.angle_gamma   90.00
#
_symmetry.space_group_name_H-M   'P 1'
#
loop_
_entity.id
_entity.type
_entity.pdbx_description
1 polymer ?
#
loop_
_entity_poly.entity_id
_entity_poly.type
_entity_poly.pdbx_seq_one_letter_code
_entity_poly.pdbx_strand_id
1 'polypeptide(L)' 'SIITDLCLPDALEPADIERIIATAAEAEPKLRKIVLGVLESV' A
#
# COMPACT_ATOMS: atom_id res chain seq x y z
N SER A 1 4.86 -2.16 -4.89
CA SER A 1 4.39 -2.68 -3.59
C SER A 1 3.76 -1.56 -2.79
N ILE A 2 2.66 -1.84 -2.08
CA ILE A 2 2.02 -0.88 -1.16
C ILE A 2 2.50 -1.21 0.25
N ILE A 3 2.97 -0.21 1.00
CA ILE A 3 3.35 -0.38 2.41
C ILE A 3 2.12 -0.09 3.26
N THR A 4 1.62 -1.09 3.96
CA THR A 4 0.39 -1.02 4.77
C THR A 4 0.64 -1.01 6.26
N ASP A 5 1.81 -1.52 6.69
CA ASP A 5 2.29 -1.49 8.06
C ASP A 5 3.81 -1.30 8.04
N LEU A 6 4.36 -0.57 9.02
CA LEU A 6 5.78 -0.23 9.07
C LEU A 6 6.62 -1.28 9.81
N CYS A 7 6.00 -2.11 10.65
CA CYS A 7 6.66 -3.17 11.44
C CYS A 7 7.97 -2.71 12.11
N LEU A 8 8.00 -1.48 12.64
CA LEU A 8 9.20 -0.94 13.28
C LEU A 8 9.46 -1.69 14.59
N PRO A 9 10.66 -2.24 14.83
CA PRO A 9 10.92 -3.11 15.97
C PRO A 9 10.80 -2.39 17.32
N ASP A 10 11.06 -1.09 17.37
CA ASP A 10 10.96 -0.20 18.53
C ASP A 10 9.55 0.34 18.77
N ALA A 11 8.68 0.29 17.76
CA ALA A 11 7.29 0.77 17.82
C ALA A 11 6.30 -0.29 17.29
N LEU A 12 6.59 -1.57 17.57
CA LEU A 12 5.82 -2.67 17.01
C LEU A 12 4.46 -2.77 17.69
N GLU A 13 3.41 -2.71 16.88
CA GLU A 13 2.01 -2.88 17.30
C GLU A 13 1.48 -4.22 16.79
N PRO A 14 0.42 -4.79 17.42
CA PRO A 14 -0.30 -5.93 16.85
C PRO A 14 -0.83 -5.60 15.45
N ALA A 15 -0.67 -6.52 14.51
CA ALA A 15 -1.18 -6.35 13.16
C ALA A 15 -2.72 -6.30 13.17
N ASP A 16 -3.28 -5.24 12.59
CA ASP A 16 -4.72 -5.07 12.39
C ASP A 16 -5.05 -5.24 10.90
N ILE A 17 -5.77 -6.33 10.59
CA ILE A 17 -6.11 -6.69 9.20
C ILE A 17 -7.06 -5.66 8.57
N GLU A 18 -7.99 -5.10 9.33
CA GLU A 18 -8.93 -4.10 8.81
C GLU A 18 -8.18 -2.82 8.44
N ARG A 19 -7.25 -2.37 9.29
CA ARG A 19 -6.36 -1.24 9.03
C ARG A 19 -5.49 -1.49 7.79
N ILE A 20 -4.85 -2.66 7.71
CA ILE A 20 -3.98 -3.04 6.59
C ILE A 20 -4.75 -3.00 5.26
N ILE A 21 -5.94 -3.60 5.21
CA ILE A 21 -6.77 -3.63 4.00
C ILE A 21 -7.23 -2.21 3.63
N ALA A 22 -7.64 -1.39 4.60
CA ALA A 22 -8.05 -0.01 4.36
C ALA A 22 -6.92 0.82 3.74
N THR A 23 -5.70 0.74 4.29
CA THR A 23 -4.52 1.41 3.73
C THR A 23 -4.18 0.91 2.33
N ALA A 24 -4.30 -0.39 2.08
CA ALA A 24 -4.10 -0.96 0.75
C ALA A 24 -5.12 -0.43 -0.28
N ALA A 25 -6.40 -0.40 0.10
CA ALA A 25 -7.48 0.07 -0.75
C ALA A 25 -7.35 1.56 -1.09
N GLU A 26 -6.89 2.39 -0.14
CA GLU A 26 -6.64 3.82 -0.39
C GLU A 26 -5.47 4.06 -1.36
N ALA A 27 -4.45 3.19 -1.32
CA ALA A 27 -3.26 3.31 -2.15
C ALA A 27 -3.43 2.66 -3.55
N GLU A 28 -4.36 1.72 -3.72
CA GLU A 28 -4.60 1.02 -4.99
C GLU A 28 -4.80 1.97 -6.19
N PRO A 29 -5.67 3.01 -6.13
CA PRO A 29 -5.92 3.86 -7.29
C PRO A 29 -4.69 4.63 -7.75
N LYS A 30 -3.84 5.02 -6.79
CA LYS A 30 -2.57 5.73 -7.05
C LYS A 30 -1.60 4.80 -7.77
N LEU A 31 -1.45 3.56 -7.29
CA LEU A 31 -0.59 2.57 -7.92
C LEU A 31 -1.09 2.20 -9.32
N ARG A 32 -2.41 1.98 -9.49
CA ARG A 32 -3.03 1.69 -10.79
C ARG A 32 -2.73 2.79 -11.80
N LYS A 33 -2.87 4.06 -11.41
CA LYS A 33 -2.54 5.20 -12.30
C LYS A 33 -1.07 5.15 -12.77
N ILE A 34 -0.13 4.86 -11.88
CA ILE A 34 1.29 4.75 -12.22
C ILE A 34 1.52 3.60 -13.20
N VAL A 35 0.97 2.41 -12.92
CA VAL A 35 1.14 1.24 -13.78
C VAL A 35 0.57 1.48 -15.17
N LEU A 36 -0.64 2.04 -15.28
CA LEU A 36 -1.24 2.38 -16.57
C LEU A 36 -0.39 3.40 -17.34
N GLY A 37 0.11 4.45 -16.69
CA GLY A 37 1.00 5.42 -17.33
C GLY A 37 2.31 4.79 -17.84
N VAL A 38 2.87 3.81 -17.12
CA VAL A 38 4.04 3.05 -17.61
C VAL A 38 3.67 2.22 -18.84
N LEU A 39 2.53 1.53 -18.83
CA LEU A 39 2.06 0.73 -19.97
C LEU A 39 1.77 1.56 -21.22
N GLU A 40 1.40 2.83 -21.07
CA GLU A 40 1.23 3.76 -22.21
C GLU A 40 2.56 4.25 -22.79
N SER A 41 3.67 4.14 -22.04
CA SER A 41 5.00 4.63 -22.43
C SER A 41 5.88 3.57 -23.11
N VAL A 42 5.37 2.37 -23.32
CA VAL A 42 6.05 1.25 -24.01
C VAL A 42 5.56 1.05 -25.43
#